data_AF-A0A1M6T8D4-F1
#
_entry.id   AF-A0A1M6T8D4-F1
#
_cell.length_a   1.000
_cell.length_b   1.000
_cell.length_c   1.000
_cell.angle_alpha   90.00
_cell.angle_beta   90.00
_cell.angle_gamma   90.00
#
_symmetry.space_group_name_H-M   'P 1'
#
loop_
_entity.id
_entity.type
_entity.pdbx_description
1 polymer ?
#
loop_
_entity_poly.entity_id
_entity_poly.type
_entity_poly.pdbx_seq_one_letter_code
_entity_poly.pdbx_strand_id
1 'polypeptide(L)'
;MQSNFLTQYYYLWSVALLVPFWALILYKKRSGWEEIVYIGMLAGAGAMFFDRYVSFRDYWHPQTIFDLYNFESFLYGFFYGGISAKIFEFAAKTDYAPTRPPNPLLLTVVILANAVIFVAMRIVFHLNSVENFVVMLMTTSALLVLIRRDLYKVCAFSGLLILAFNACWYWIILLIYPDAFKDIWSPAIQKGPQLLKIPVLEHWFILAVGCSGSMVYKVMAGSRIAPPEQAEADKEPLRAGRLILRYAGRFAVPIIALGIVLFRMIVFGTTPIHMKKLAAFFM
;
A
#
# COMPACT_ATOMS: atom_id res chain seq x y z
N MET A 1 8.68 -34.82 -0.57
CA MET A 1 9.62 -34.11 0.33
C MET A 1 8.81 -33.59 1.49
N GLN A 2 9.20 -33.89 2.73
CA GLN A 2 8.59 -33.26 3.89
C GLN A 2 8.99 -31.78 3.87
N SER A 3 8.04 -30.87 3.79
CA SER A 3 8.31 -29.44 3.94
C SER A 3 8.80 -29.21 5.37
N ASN A 4 10.01 -28.66 5.52
CA ASN A 4 10.47 -28.27 6.85
C ASN A 4 9.63 -27.06 7.33
N PHE A 5 9.56 -26.86 8.64
CA PHE A 5 8.80 -25.76 9.27
C PHE A 5 9.09 -24.40 8.63
N LEU A 6 10.36 -24.13 8.27
CA LEU A 6 10.78 -22.85 7.68
C LEU A 6 10.15 -22.59 6.31
N THR A 7 10.00 -23.61 5.49
CA THR A 7 9.35 -23.51 4.17
C THR A 7 7.84 -23.38 4.28
N GLN A 8 7.22 -24.16 5.18
CA GLN A 8 5.76 -24.16 5.37
C GLN A 8 5.26 -22.84 5.97
N TYR A 9 5.97 -22.29 6.95
CA TYR A 9 5.59 -21.05 7.64
C TYR A 9 6.35 -19.83 7.16
N TYR A 10 6.89 -19.91 5.93
CA TYR A 10 7.66 -18.87 5.26
C TYR A 10 7.06 -17.48 5.44
N TYR A 11 5.78 -17.36 5.09
CA TYR A 11 5.15 -16.06 5.01
C TYR A 11 5.06 -15.39 6.38
N LEU A 12 4.65 -16.14 7.41
CA LEU A 12 4.55 -15.60 8.77
C LEU A 12 5.89 -15.11 9.30
N TRP A 13 6.96 -15.91 9.19
CA TRP A 13 8.25 -15.46 9.70
C TRP A 13 8.83 -14.33 8.85
N SER A 14 8.56 -14.29 7.55
CA SER A 14 8.97 -13.16 6.70
C SER A 14 8.32 -11.85 7.13
N VAL A 15 7.04 -11.90 7.54
CA VAL A 15 6.32 -10.77 8.13
C VAL A 15 6.89 -10.39 9.50
N ALA A 16 7.25 -11.39 10.32
CA ALA A 16 7.88 -11.14 11.62
C ALA A 16 9.21 -10.36 11.50
N LEU A 17 9.95 -10.53 10.40
CA LEU A 17 11.18 -9.75 10.13
C LEU A 17 10.93 -8.25 9.94
N LEU A 18 9.68 -7.82 9.66
CA LEU A 18 9.33 -6.40 9.54
C LEU A 18 9.16 -5.74 10.91
N VAL A 19 8.85 -6.51 11.95
CA VAL A 19 8.51 -6.00 13.29
C VAL A 19 9.64 -5.17 13.91
N PRO A 20 10.92 -5.60 13.90
CA PRO A 20 12.00 -4.80 14.47
C PRO A 20 12.16 -3.43 13.81
N PHE A 21 12.00 -3.35 12.48
CA PHE A 21 12.11 -2.10 11.73
C PHE A 21 10.91 -1.18 12.00
N TRP A 22 9.71 -1.73 11.99
CA TRP A 22 8.50 -1.00 12.33
C TRP A 22 8.57 -0.45 13.76
N ALA A 23 8.96 -1.29 14.73
CA ALA A 23 9.13 -0.90 16.12
C ALA A 23 10.24 0.15 16.30
N LEU A 24 11.33 0.07 15.55
CA LEU A 24 12.40 1.07 15.57
C LEU A 24 11.90 2.44 15.07
N ILE A 25 11.16 2.48 13.97
CA ILE A 25 10.58 3.72 13.44
C ILE A 25 9.60 4.30 14.46
N LEU A 26 8.73 3.45 15.03
CA LEU A 26 7.77 3.86 16.06
C LEU A 26 8.47 4.43 17.29
N TYR A 27 9.48 3.72 17.82
CA TYR A 27 10.23 4.13 19.01
C TYR A 27 11.00 5.44 18.80
N LYS A 28 11.58 5.64 17.63
CA LYS A 28 12.33 6.88 17.31
C LYS A 28 11.42 8.07 17.05
N LYS A 29 10.13 7.84 16.75
CA LYS A 29 9.16 8.91 16.52
C LYS A 29 8.54 9.36 17.85
N ARG A 30 8.95 10.54 18.32
CA ARG A 30 8.34 11.19 19.50
C ARG A 30 6.87 11.57 19.28
N SER A 31 6.46 11.79 18.03
CA SER A 31 5.10 12.20 17.65
C SER A 31 4.76 11.73 16.24
N GLY A 32 3.45 11.67 15.92
CA GLY A 32 2.98 11.16 14.62
C GLY A 32 3.02 9.64 14.50
N TRP A 33 3.03 8.93 15.63
CA TRP A 33 2.90 7.47 15.66
C TRP A 33 1.52 7.03 15.17
N GLU A 34 0.52 7.89 15.32
CA GLU A 34 -0.84 7.66 14.86
C GLU A 34 -0.87 7.41 13.35
N GLU A 35 -0.06 8.14 12.58
CA GLU A 35 0.04 7.95 11.14
C GLU A 35 0.58 6.56 10.78
N ILE A 36 1.60 6.08 11.52
CA ILE A 36 2.16 4.73 11.33
C ILE A 36 1.06 3.69 11.53
N VAL A 37 0.32 3.81 12.62
CA VAL A 37 -0.75 2.87 12.97
C VAL A 37 -1.92 2.98 11.99
N TYR A 38 -2.39 4.18 11.67
CA TYR A 38 -3.54 4.37 10.77
C TYR A 38 -3.25 3.94 9.34
N ILE A 39 -2.10 4.36 8.78
CA ILE A 39 -1.72 3.91 7.44
C ILE A 39 -1.43 2.42 7.44
N GLY A 40 -0.83 1.88 8.50
CA GLY A 40 -0.70 0.45 8.71
C GLY A 40 -2.06 -0.26 8.68
N MET A 41 -3.06 0.18 9.45
CA MET A 41 -4.38 -0.43 9.47
C MET A 41 -5.05 -0.44 8.08
N LEU A 42 -4.97 0.68 7.35
CA LEU A 42 -5.51 0.79 6.00
C LEU A 42 -4.78 -0.11 5.02
N ALA A 43 -3.45 -0.13 5.07
CA ALA A 43 -2.63 -0.97 4.21
C ALA A 43 -2.80 -2.47 4.53
N GLY A 44 -2.94 -2.83 5.81
CA GLY A 44 -3.23 -4.19 6.24
C GLY A 44 -4.59 -4.68 5.74
N ALA A 45 -5.64 -3.89 5.94
CA ALA A 45 -6.97 -4.22 5.40
C ALA A 45 -6.95 -4.31 3.86
N GLY A 46 -6.24 -3.40 3.20
CA GLY A 46 -6.06 -3.41 1.75
C GLY A 46 -5.29 -4.64 1.25
N ALA A 47 -4.20 -5.02 1.92
CA ALA A 47 -3.41 -6.20 1.58
C ALA A 47 -4.20 -7.48 1.78
N MET A 48 -4.96 -7.60 2.87
CA MET A 48 -5.87 -8.71 3.12
C MET A 48 -6.92 -8.87 2.00
N PHE A 49 -7.54 -7.76 1.58
CA PHE A 49 -8.50 -7.76 0.48
C PHE A 49 -7.85 -8.12 -0.86
N PHE A 50 -6.74 -7.46 -1.18
CA PHE A 50 -6.01 -7.64 -2.42
C PHE A 50 -5.56 -9.09 -2.58
N ASP A 51 -4.95 -9.63 -1.53
CA ASP A 51 -4.43 -10.98 -1.52
C ASP A 51 -5.54 -11.99 -1.83
N ARG A 52 -6.64 -11.93 -1.07
CA ARG A 52 -7.76 -12.90 -1.18
C ARG A 52 -8.55 -12.79 -2.48
N TYR A 53 -8.85 -11.57 -2.94
CA TYR A 53 -9.89 -11.37 -3.97
C TYR A 53 -9.36 -10.92 -5.31
N VAL A 54 -8.15 -10.36 -5.35
CA VAL A 54 -7.57 -9.82 -6.57
C VAL A 54 -6.44 -10.72 -7.04
N SER A 55 -5.48 -10.98 -6.14
CA SER A 55 -4.17 -11.49 -6.52
C SER A 55 -4.05 -13.02 -6.46
N PHE A 56 -4.93 -13.69 -5.72
CA PHE A 56 -4.97 -15.15 -5.53
C PHE A 56 -5.19 -15.96 -6.82
N ARG A 57 -5.26 -15.38 -8.01
CA ARG A 57 -5.39 -16.15 -9.27
C ARG A 57 -4.18 -16.04 -10.18
N ASP A 58 -3.44 -14.94 -10.10
CA ASP A 58 -2.45 -14.59 -11.12
C ASP A 58 -1.18 -13.91 -10.57
N TYR A 59 -1.10 -13.66 -9.26
CA TYR A 59 0.05 -12.98 -8.66
C TYR A 59 0.91 -13.90 -7.80
N TRP A 60 0.47 -14.21 -6.59
CA TRP A 60 1.25 -14.89 -5.58
C TRP A 60 0.30 -15.67 -4.65
N HIS A 61 0.77 -16.77 -4.09
CA HIS A 61 -0.06 -17.70 -3.30
C HIS A 61 0.72 -18.25 -2.10
N PRO A 62 1.03 -17.42 -1.10
CA PRO A 62 1.73 -17.88 0.09
C PRO A 62 0.87 -18.87 0.88
N GLN A 63 1.51 -19.84 1.52
CA GLN A 63 0.85 -20.64 2.54
C GLN A 63 0.68 -19.81 3.81
N THR A 64 -0.56 -19.74 4.31
CA THR A 64 -0.94 -19.04 5.55
C THR A 64 -1.25 -20.08 6.65
N ILE A 65 -1.03 -19.71 7.92
CA ILE A 65 -1.48 -20.52 9.07
C ILE A 65 -2.99 -20.37 9.25
N PHE A 66 -3.47 -19.14 9.08
CA PHE A 66 -4.88 -18.82 9.25
C PHE A 66 -5.56 -18.65 7.89
N ASP A 67 -6.23 -19.70 7.44
CA ASP A 67 -7.09 -19.65 6.24
C ASP A 67 -8.24 -18.65 6.39
N LEU A 68 -8.60 -18.32 7.64
CA LEU A 68 -9.64 -17.33 7.94
C LEU A 68 -9.08 -15.92 7.70
N TYR A 69 -9.35 -15.39 6.52
CA TYR A 69 -9.07 -14.01 6.10
C TYR A 69 -7.58 -13.64 5.92
N ASN A 70 -6.67 -14.59 5.67
CA ASN A 70 -5.26 -14.32 5.37
C ASN A 70 -4.64 -13.26 6.33
N PHE A 71 -4.70 -13.54 7.63
CA PHE A 71 -4.28 -12.58 8.67
C PHE A 71 -2.81 -12.14 8.53
N GLU A 72 -1.96 -13.02 8.00
CA GLU A 72 -0.57 -12.71 7.66
C GLU A 72 -0.45 -11.60 6.62
N SER A 73 -1.39 -11.53 5.65
CA SER A 73 -1.48 -10.45 4.67
C SER A 73 -1.93 -9.13 5.30
N PHE A 74 -2.79 -9.19 6.31
CA PHE A 74 -3.08 -8.01 7.13
C PHE A 74 -1.83 -7.52 7.87
N LEU A 75 -1.11 -8.42 8.54
CA LEU A 75 0.11 -8.07 9.27
C LEU A 75 1.21 -7.52 8.35
N TYR A 76 1.40 -8.14 7.18
CA TYR A 76 2.31 -7.65 6.15
C TYR A 76 1.97 -6.21 5.77
N GLY A 77 0.72 -5.97 5.35
CA GLY A 77 0.29 -4.62 4.97
C GLY A 77 0.38 -3.63 6.14
N PHE A 78 0.11 -4.06 7.37
CA PHE A 78 0.20 -3.23 8.56
C PHE A 78 1.63 -2.74 8.83
N PHE A 79 2.58 -3.66 8.93
CA PHE A 79 3.97 -3.30 9.20
C PHE A 79 4.59 -2.58 8.01
N TYR A 80 4.40 -3.11 6.80
CA TYR A 80 5.01 -2.55 5.59
C TYR A 80 4.42 -1.18 5.23
N GLY A 81 3.10 -1.01 5.35
CA GLY A 81 2.42 0.27 5.15
C GLY A 81 2.85 1.32 6.17
N GLY A 82 2.97 0.94 7.44
CA GLY A 82 3.48 1.83 8.49
C GLY A 82 4.94 2.26 8.26
N ILE A 83 5.80 1.33 7.83
CA ILE A 83 7.18 1.62 7.44
C ILE A 83 7.19 2.60 6.26
N SER A 84 6.44 2.31 5.18
CA SER A 84 6.36 3.14 3.97
C SER A 84 5.88 4.56 4.25
N ALA A 85 4.92 4.75 5.15
CA ALA A 85 4.41 6.05 5.53
C ALA A 85 5.52 6.98 6.09
N LYS A 86 6.46 6.43 6.87
CA LYS A 86 7.43 7.21 7.65
C LYS A 86 8.88 7.06 7.21
N ILE A 87 9.22 6.20 6.25
CA ILE A 87 10.62 5.90 5.92
C ILE A 87 11.41 7.15 5.49
N PHE A 88 10.78 8.08 4.76
CA PHE A 88 11.44 9.31 4.33
C PHE A 88 11.74 10.23 5.49
N GLU A 89 10.78 10.43 6.40
CA GLU A 89 10.98 11.26 7.58
C GLU A 89 12.03 10.67 8.51
N PHE A 90 12.05 9.34 8.63
CA PHE A 90 13.05 8.62 9.38
C PHE A 90 14.46 8.84 8.80
N ALA A 91 14.62 8.71 7.48
CA ALA A 91 15.90 8.88 6.82
C ALA A 91 16.37 10.35 6.73
N ALA A 92 15.46 11.27 6.40
CA ALA A 92 15.76 12.69 6.21
C ALA A 92 15.78 13.49 7.52
N LYS A 93 15.38 12.88 8.65
CA LYS A 93 15.23 13.55 9.96
C LYS A 93 14.31 14.78 9.90
N THR A 94 13.27 14.71 9.08
CA THR A 94 12.26 15.75 8.92
C THR A 94 10.94 15.33 9.55
N ASP A 95 10.06 16.29 9.82
CA ASP A 95 8.67 16.03 10.22
C ASP A 95 7.70 16.88 9.37
N TYR A 96 6.40 16.72 9.63
CA TYR A 96 5.35 17.44 8.92
C TYR A 96 4.49 18.27 9.86
N ALA A 97 4.25 19.51 9.46
CA ALA A 97 3.33 20.43 10.13
C ALA A 97 2.03 20.56 9.32
N PRO A 98 0.86 20.61 9.96
CA PRO A 98 -0.39 20.90 9.27
C PRO A 98 -0.34 22.31 8.67
N THR A 99 -0.82 22.49 7.43
CA THR A 99 -0.88 23.83 6.79
C THR A 99 -2.23 24.20 6.24
N ARG A 100 -3.00 23.20 5.82
CA ARG A 100 -4.30 23.38 5.18
C ARG A 100 -5.28 22.37 5.74
N PRO A 101 -6.57 22.70 5.78
CA PRO A 101 -7.58 21.71 6.10
C PRO A 101 -7.53 20.59 5.06
N PRO A 102 -7.81 19.33 5.46
CA PRO A 102 -7.90 18.22 4.52
C PRO A 102 -8.95 18.53 3.44
N ASN A 103 -8.64 18.17 2.19
CA ASN A 103 -9.57 18.34 1.07
C ASN A 103 -10.23 16.98 0.74
N PRO A 104 -11.44 16.72 1.26
CA PRO A 104 -12.12 15.45 1.03
C PRO A 104 -12.47 15.19 -0.45
N LEU A 105 -12.79 16.24 -1.20
CA LEU A 105 -13.13 16.11 -2.62
C LEU A 105 -11.93 15.59 -3.40
N LEU A 106 -10.74 16.12 -3.11
CA LEU A 106 -9.50 15.66 -3.73
C LEU A 106 -9.24 14.17 -3.46
N LEU A 107 -9.43 13.73 -2.22
CA LEU A 107 -9.28 12.32 -1.86
C LEU A 107 -10.26 11.44 -2.63
N THR A 108 -11.54 11.82 -2.67
CA THR A 108 -12.56 11.11 -3.44
C THR A 108 -12.19 11.02 -4.92
N VAL A 109 -11.73 12.12 -5.52
CA VAL A 109 -11.28 12.14 -6.93
C VAL A 109 -10.10 11.19 -7.15
N VAL A 110 -9.10 11.18 -6.27
CA VAL A 110 -7.95 10.27 -6.39
C VAL A 110 -8.38 8.80 -6.26
N ILE A 111 -9.26 8.48 -5.30
CA ILE A 111 -9.80 7.12 -5.13
C ILE A 111 -10.59 6.68 -6.36
N LEU A 112 -11.49 7.52 -6.86
CA LEU A 112 -12.29 7.21 -8.05
C LEU A 112 -11.41 7.07 -9.30
N ALA A 113 -10.43 7.95 -9.48
CA ALA A 113 -9.47 7.85 -10.58
C ALA A 113 -8.71 6.52 -10.54
N ASN A 114 -8.24 6.11 -9.35
CA ASN A 114 -7.56 4.83 -9.18
C ASN A 114 -8.46 3.64 -9.48
N ALA A 115 -9.71 3.66 -9.02
CA ALA A 115 -10.67 2.59 -9.34
C ALA A 115 -10.92 2.48 -10.86
N VAL A 116 -11.09 3.62 -11.54
CA VAL A 116 -11.27 3.66 -13.00
C VAL A 116 -10.04 3.14 -13.72
N ILE A 117 -8.84 3.60 -13.34
CA ILE A 117 -7.57 3.12 -13.92
C ILE A 117 -7.42 1.62 -13.70
N PHE A 118 -7.66 1.14 -12.49
CA PHE A 118 -7.54 -0.27 -12.15
C PHE A 118 -8.47 -1.14 -13.01
N VAL A 119 -9.74 -0.74 -13.16
CA VAL A 119 -10.71 -1.46 -14.00
C VAL A 119 -10.32 -1.39 -15.48
N ALA A 120 -9.91 -0.22 -15.97
CA ALA A 120 -9.52 -0.03 -17.36
C ALA A 120 -8.29 -0.90 -17.72
N MET A 121 -7.26 -0.89 -16.88
CA MET A 121 -6.06 -1.72 -17.07
C MET A 121 -6.37 -3.21 -17.06
N ARG A 122 -7.30 -3.66 -16.21
CA ARG A 122 -7.71 -5.06 -16.16
C ARG A 122 -8.53 -5.49 -17.38
N ILE A 123 -9.49 -4.68 -17.80
CA ILE A 123 -10.45 -5.04 -18.85
C ILE A 123 -9.89 -4.80 -20.25
N VAL A 124 -9.22 -3.66 -20.47
CA VAL A 124 -8.75 -3.24 -21.80
C VAL A 124 -7.37 -3.81 -22.11
N PHE A 125 -6.46 -3.76 -21.13
CA PHE A 125 -5.06 -4.16 -21.32
C PHE A 125 -4.75 -5.56 -20.82
N HIS A 126 -5.72 -6.22 -20.17
CA HIS A 126 -5.57 -7.58 -19.62
C HIS A 126 -4.36 -7.75 -18.71
N LEU A 127 -3.97 -6.70 -17.98
CA LEU A 127 -2.86 -6.76 -17.03
C LEU A 127 -3.16 -7.73 -15.89
N ASN A 128 -2.14 -8.45 -15.44
CA ASN A 128 -2.23 -9.26 -14.23
C ASN A 128 -2.37 -8.35 -12.99
N SER A 129 -2.69 -8.94 -11.84
CA SER A 129 -3.01 -8.16 -10.63
C SER A 129 -1.87 -7.24 -10.16
N VAL A 130 -0.61 -7.69 -10.23
CA VAL A 130 0.53 -6.89 -9.78
C VAL A 130 0.91 -5.80 -10.79
N GLU A 131 0.87 -6.09 -12.09
CA GLU A 131 1.07 -5.09 -13.16
C GLU A 131 0.05 -3.96 -13.03
N ASN A 132 -1.21 -4.32 -12.81
CA ASN A 132 -2.29 -3.37 -12.63
C ASN A 132 -2.07 -2.50 -11.37
N PHE A 133 -1.62 -3.10 -10.27
CA PHE A 133 -1.25 -2.35 -9.06
C PHE A 133 -0.08 -1.39 -9.28
N VAL A 134 0.96 -1.81 -10.01
CA VAL A 134 2.09 -0.95 -10.37
C VAL A 134 1.58 0.29 -11.12
N VAL A 135 0.78 0.10 -12.17
CA VAL A 135 0.24 1.21 -12.98
C VAL A 135 -0.63 2.14 -12.13
N MET A 136 -1.52 1.58 -11.30
CA MET A 136 -2.38 2.35 -10.39
C MET A 136 -1.55 3.19 -9.40
N LEU A 137 -0.57 2.59 -8.72
CA LEU A 137 0.24 3.27 -7.71
C LEU A 137 1.18 4.32 -8.33
N MET A 138 1.75 4.05 -9.50
CA MET A 138 2.56 5.02 -10.23
C MET A 138 1.72 6.21 -10.72
N THR A 139 0.52 5.95 -11.24
CA THR A 139 -0.40 7.02 -11.64
C THR A 139 -0.88 7.84 -10.44
N THR A 140 -1.19 7.18 -9.32
CA THR A 140 -1.46 7.87 -8.04
C THR A 140 -0.31 8.79 -7.67
N SER A 141 0.91 8.27 -7.69
CA SER A 141 2.11 9.03 -7.33
C SER A 141 2.30 10.24 -8.24
N ALA A 142 2.12 10.07 -9.55
CA ALA A 142 2.19 11.16 -10.51
C ALA A 142 1.13 12.24 -10.23
N LEU A 143 -0.13 11.84 -10.03
CA LEU A 143 -1.23 12.76 -9.70
C LEU A 143 -0.95 13.53 -8.40
N LEU A 144 -0.51 12.85 -7.34
CA LEU A 144 -0.19 13.49 -6.07
C LEU A 144 0.97 14.48 -6.20
N VAL A 145 2.00 14.18 -6.99
CA VAL A 145 3.10 15.11 -7.29
C VAL A 145 2.61 16.30 -8.13
N LEU A 146 1.69 16.10 -9.08
CA LEU A 146 1.12 17.20 -9.85
C LEU A 146 0.32 18.16 -8.95
N ILE A 147 -0.42 17.63 -7.97
CA ILE A 147 -1.17 18.41 -6.99
C ILE A 147 -0.24 19.11 -5.98
N ARG A 148 0.80 18.41 -5.51
CA ARG A 148 1.77 18.85 -4.51
C ARG A 148 3.19 18.70 -5.03
N ARG A 149 3.59 19.63 -5.90
CA ARG A 149 4.90 19.62 -6.57
C ARG A 149 6.07 19.61 -5.59
N ASP A 150 5.91 20.12 -4.38
CA ASP A 150 6.94 20.08 -3.33
C ASP A 150 7.26 18.66 -2.83
N LEU A 151 6.36 17.69 -3.05
CA LEU A 151 6.53 16.30 -2.61
C LEU A 151 7.29 15.40 -3.60
N TYR A 152 7.77 15.90 -4.74
CA TYR A 152 8.49 15.05 -5.72
C TYR A 152 9.74 14.38 -5.12
N LYS A 153 10.47 15.09 -4.25
CA LYS A 153 11.64 14.52 -3.55
C LYS A 153 11.21 13.44 -2.58
N VAL A 154 10.10 13.67 -1.87
CA VAL A 154 9.52 12.69 -0.94
C VAL A 154 9.14 11.43 -1.71
N CYS A 155 8.44 11.58 -2.84
CA CYS A 155 8.08 10.48 -3.74
C CYS A 155 9.32 9.66 -4.14
N ALA A 156 10.29 10.30 -4.80
CA ALA A 156 11.46 9.61 -5.35
C ALA A 156 12.34 8.97 -4.26
N PHE A 157 12.66 9.71 -3.19
CA PHE A 157 13.48 9.16 -2.11
C PHE A 157 12.77 8.06 -1.34
N SER A 158 11.47 8.18 -1.06
CA SER A 158 10.73 7.11 -0.37
C SER A 158 10.64 5.86 -1.21
N GLY A 159 10.37 6.00 -2.51
CA GLY A 159 10.40 4.88 -3.46
C GLY A 159 11.73 4.13 -3.41
N LEU A 160 12.85 4.86 -3.53
CA LEU A 160 14.18 4.26 -3.51
C LEU A 160 14.54 3.64 -2.16
N LEU A 161 14.16 4.28 -1.04
CA LEU A 161 14.39 3.75 0.30
C LEU A 161 13.60 2.46 0.55
N ILE A 162 12.33 2.41 0.12
CA ILE A 162 11.50 1.21 0.23
C ILE A 162 12.01 0.11 -0.70
N LEU A 163 12.47 0.46 -1.90
CA LEU A 163 13.10 -0.48 -2.81
C LEU A 163 14.36 -1.11 -2.19
N ALA A 164 15.26 -0.29 -1.64
CA ALA A 164 16.47 -0.78 -0.98
C ALA A 164 16.15 -1.63 0.26
N PHE A 165 15.22 -1.17 1.10
CA PHE A 165 14.74 -1.91 2.26
C PHE A 165 14.20 -3.29 1.86
N ASN A 166 13.32 -3.34 0.87
CA ASN A 166 12.70 -4.59 0.44
C ASN A 166 13.68 -5.51 -0.29
N ALA A 167 14.65 -4.97 -1.04
CA ALA A 167 15.71 -5.78 -1.63
C ALA A 167 16.53 -6.49 -0.54
N CYS A 168 16.84 -5.81 0.57
CA CYS A 168 17.50 -6.43 1.72
C CYS A 168 16.62 -7.49 2.38
N TRP A 169 15.32 -7.21 2.54
CA TRP A 169 14.36 -8.16 3.10
C TRP A 169 14.24 -9.43 2.24
N TYR A 170 14.08 -9.28 0.92
CA TYR A 170 14.07 -10.41 -0.02
C TYR A 170 15.38 -11.19 -0.03
N TRP A 171 16.52 -10.51 0.15
CA TRP A 171 17.80 -11.21 0.21
C TRP A 171 17.90 -12.10 1.45
N ILE A 172 17.48 -11.62 2.62
CA ILE A 172 17.39 -12.43 3.86
C ILE A 172 16.45 -13.64 3.63
N ILE A 173 15.31 -13.40 2.99
CA ILE A 173 14.36 -14.44 2.60
C ILE A 173 15.03 -15.52 1.74
N LEU A 174 15.74 -15.12 0.69
CA LEU A 174 16.37 -16.02 -0.27
C LEU A 174 17.58 -16.77 0.30
N LEU A 175 18.20 -16.24 1.35
CA LEU A 175 19.24 -16.97 2.09
C LEU A 175 18.66 -18.13 2.90
N ILE A 176 17.43 -18.00 3.40
CA ILE A 176 16.76 -19.03 4.21
C ILE A 176 15.95 -19.99 3.31
N TYR A 177 15.26 -19.45 2.31
CA TYR A 177 14.42 -20.19 1.36
C TYR A 177 14.73 -19.78 -0.09
N PRO A 178 15.77 -20.38 -0.70
CA PRO A 178 16.24 -20.00 -2.04
C PRO A 178 15.21 -20.13 -3.17
N ASP A 179 14.24 -21.03 -3.03
CA ASP A 179 13.19 -21.30 -4.01
C ASP A 179 11.88 -20.53 -3.73
N ALA A 180 11.85 -19.61 -2.76
CA ALA A 180 10.64 -18.88 -2.37
C ALA A 180 9.89 -18.25 -3.55
N PHE A 181 10.60 -17.60 -4.49
CA PHE A 181 9.98 -17.00 -5.68
C PHE A 181 9.44 -18.04 -6.67
N LYS A 182 10.08 -19.20 -6.78
CA LYS A 182 9.64 -20.27 -7.66
C LYS A 182 8.38 -20.94 -7.15
N ASP A 183 8.26 -21.08 -5.82
CA ASP A 183 7.20 -21.86 -5.21
C ASP A 183 5.95 -21.03 -4.89
N ILE A 184 6.09 -19.71 -4.68
CA ILE A 184 5.00 -18.85 -4.19
C ILE A 184 4.44 -17.91 -5.27
N TRP A 185 5.28 -17.40 -6.18
CA TRP A 185 4.83 -16.48 -7.21
C TRP A 185 4.26 -17.22 -8.42
N SER A 186 3.36 -16.58 -9.15
CA SER A 186 2.76 -17.18 -10.33
C SER A 186 3.81 -17.43 -11.43
N PRO A 187 3.67 -18.51 -12.23
CA PRO A 187 4.60 -18.79 -13.32
C PRO A 187 4.70 -17.67 -14.36
N ALA A 188 3.64 -16.86 -14.51
CA ALA A 188 3.64 -15.71 -15.42
C ALA A 188 4.70 -14.68 -15.02
N ILE A 189 4.83 -14.41 -13.73
CA ILE A 189 5.77 -13.42 -13.20
C ILE A 189 7.19 -13.97 -13.20
N GLN A 190 7.36 -15.25 -12.90
CA GLN A 190 8.66 -15.92 -12.89
C GLN A 190 9.35 -15.90 -14.26
N LYS A 191 8.59 -15.92 -15.36
CA LYS A 191 9.09 -15.85 -16.74
C LYS A 191 9.63 -14.47 -17.13
N GLY A 192 9.30 -13.43 -16.36
CA GLY A 192 9.79 -12.08 -16.59
C GLY A 192 11.30 -11.94 -16.33
N PRO A 193 11.90 -10.80 -16.71
CA PRO A 193 13.29 -10.51 -16.37
C PRO A 193 13.48 -10.52 -14.85
N GLN A 194 14.60 -11.07 -14.40
CA GLN A 194 14.94 -11.20 -12.98
C GLN A 194 16.18 -10.36 -12.66
N LEU A 195 16.18 -9.75 -11.48
CA LEU A 195 17.32 -9.10 -10.87
C LEU A 195 17.56 -9.75 -9.51
N LEU A 196 18.74 -10.31 -9.27
CA LEU A 196 19.07 -11.02 -8.02
C LEU A 196 18.09 -12.15 -7.66
N LYS A 197 17.62 -12.92 -8.67
CA LYS A 197 16.57 -13.96 -8.55
C LYS A 197 15.17 -13.46 -8.16
N ILE A 198 14.98 -12.15 -8.08
CA ILE A 198 13.69 -11.52 -7.81
C ILE A 198 13.15 -10.96 -9.14
N PRO A 199 11.88 -11.19 -9.51
CA PRO A 199 11.30 -10.61 -10.70
C PRO A 199 11.43 -9.08 -10.71
N VAL A 200 11.81 -8.48 -11.85
CA VAL A 200 11.94 -7.02 -11.98
C VAL A 200 10.60 -6.32 -11.69
N LEU A 201 9.49 -6.97 -11.99
CA LEU A 201 8.15 -6.48 -11.69
C LEU A 201 7.91 -6.23 -10.19
N GLU A 202 8.47 -7.05 -9.31
CA GLU A 202 8.41 -6.82 -7.85
C GLU A 202 9.08 -5.51 -7.47
N HIS A 203 10.25 -5.24 -8.04
CA HIS A 203 11.01 -4.02 -7.77
C HIS A 203 10.19 -2.78 -8.17
N TRP A 204 9.48 -2.84 -9.30
CA TRP A 204 8.57 -1.78 -9.72
C TRP A 204 7.37 -1.63 -8.79
N PHE A 205 6.79 -2.74 -8.32
CA PHE A 205 5.70 -2.73 -7.36
C PHE A 205 6.12 -2.07 -6.05
N ILE A 206 7.25 -2.49 -5.49
CA ILE A 206 7.85 -1.95 -4.27
C ILE A 206 8.17 -0.47 -4.41
N LEU A 207 8.79 -0.06 -5.52
CA LEU A 207 9.09 1.34 -5.82
C LEU A 207 7.80 2.17 -5.82
N ALA A 208 6.75 1.68 -6.49
CA ALA A 208 5.46 2.35 -6.56
C ALA A 208 4.76 2.45 -5.20
N VAL A 209 4.89 1.43 -4.33
CA VAL A 209 4.39 1.45 -2.95
C VAL A 209 5.12 2.51 -2.12
N GLY A 210 6.44 2.62 -2.23
CA GLY A 210 7.21 3.63 -1.51
C GLY A 210 6.91 5.06 -1.98
N CYS A 211 6.78 5.25 -3.29
CA CYS A 211 6.39 6.52 -3.89
C CYS A 211 5.01 6.97 -3.38
N SER A 212 3.99 6.13 -3.52
CA SER A 212 2.61 6.49 -3.20
C SER A 212 2.35 6.55 -1.68
N GLY A 213 2.78 5.52 -0.93
CA GLY A 213 2.48 5.37 0.49
C GLY A 213 2.99 6.53 1.33
N SER A 214 4.18 7.04 1.00
CA SER A 214 4.79 8.18 1.70
C SER A 214 4.12 9.53 1.44
N MET A 215 3.26 9.65 0.41
CA MET A 215 2.63 10.91 0.02
C MET A 215 1.14 10.97 0.36
N VAL A 216 0.42 9.84 0.28
CA VAL A 216 -1.05 9.79 0.42
C VAL A 216 -1.51 10.52 1.67
N TYR A 217 -0.96 10.19 2.85
CA TYR A 217 -1.33 10.85 4.09
C TYR A 217 -1.08 12.36 4.06
N LYS A 218 0.07 12.80 3.55
CA LYS A 218 0.50 14.21 3.57
C LYS A 218 -0.36 15.09 2.68
N VAL A 219 -0.76 14.58 1.52
CA VAL A 219 -1.69 15.27 0.63
C VAL A 219 -3.08 15.33 1.27
N MET A 220 -3.58 14.22 1.81
CA MET A 220 -4.87 14.17 2.48
C MET A 220 -4.94 15.11 3.71
N ALA A 221 -3.90 15.10 4.55
CA ALA A 221 -3.82 15.87 5.77
C ALA A 221 -3.41 17.33 5.55
N GLY A 222 -3.14 17.75 4.31
CA GLY A 222 -2.73 19.12 3.99
C GLY A 222 -1.45 19.54 4.72
N SER A 223 -0.49 18.63 4.88
CA SER A 223 0.73 18.87 5.68
C SER A 223 1.90 19.33 4.82
N ARG A 224 2.79 20.17 5.37
CA ARG A 224 4.06 20.59 4.77
C ARG A 224 5.26 19.98 5.49
N ILE A 225 6.38 19.87 4.79
CA ILE A 225 7.67 19.55 5.43
C ILE A 225 8.05 20.70 6.36
N ALA A 226 8.44 20.38 7.59
CA ALA A 226 8.93 21.33 8.58
C ALA A 226 10.09 20.72 9.40
N PRO A 227 10.99 21.56 9.96
CA PRO A 227 11.93 21.10 10.98
C PRO A 227 11.18 20.44 12.16
N PRO A 228 11.75 19.41 12.81
CA PRO A 228 11.07 18.71 13.90
C PRO A 228 10.59 19.63 15.03
N GLU A 229 11.41 20.61 15.43
CA GLU A 229 11.07 21.58 16.47
C GLU A 229 9.84 22.43 16.10
N GLN A 230 9.78 22.88 14.84
CA GLN A 230 8.64 23.65 14.33
C GLN A 230 7.40 22.77 14.17
N ALA A 231 7.55 21.54 13.68
CA ALA A 231 6.43 20.60 13.57
C ALA A 231 5.83 20.25 14.93
N GLU A 232 6.66 20.18 15.98
CA GLU A 232 6.22 19.96 17.36
C GLU A 232 5.51 21.18 17.94
N ALA A 233 6.00 22.39 17.66
CA ALA A 233 5.33 23.64 18.07
C ALA A 233 4.00 23.88 17.34
N ASP A 234 3.95 23.56 16.04
CA ASP A 234 2.77 23.73 15.18
C ASP A 234 1.70 22.62 15.41
N LYS A 235 2.01 21.59 16.21
CA LYS A 235 1.05 20.56 16.60
C LYS A 235 0.04 21.15 17.59
N GLU A 236 -1.04 21.74 17.06
CA GLU A 236 -2.28 21.83 17.85
C GLU A 236 -2.62 20.42 18.35
N PRO A 237 -2.74 20.21 19.67
CA PRO A 237 -2.99 18.89 20.21
C PRO A 237 -4.33 18.38 19.66
N LEU A 238 -4.28 17.32 18.86
CA LEU A 238 -5.39 16.40 18.53
C LEU A 238 -6.38 16.74 17.39
N ARG A 239 -6.08 17.61 16.41
CA ARG A 239 -7.05 17.85 15.29
C ARG A 239 -6.91 16.94 14.07
N ALA A 240 -5.71 16.62 13.58
CA ALA A 240 -5.57 15.92 12.29
C ALA A 240 -6.13 14.48 12.30
N GLY A 241 -5.73 13.65 13.26
CA GLY A 241 -6.24 12.27 13.39
C GLY A 241 -7.77 12.23 13.63
N ARG A 242 -8.30 13.15 14.46
CA ARG A 242 -9.75 13.28 14.67
C ARG A 242 -10.49 13.80 13.44
N LEU A 243 -9.92 14.75 12.68
CA LEU A 243 -10.50 15.18 11.41
C LEU A 243 -10.53 14.01 10.44
N ILE A 244 -9.42 13.31 10.25
CA ILE A 244 -9.34 12.16 9.35
C ILE A 244 -10.33 11.07 9.78
N LEU A 245 -10.46 10.74 11.07
CA LEU A 245 -11.49 9.81 11.55
C LEU A 245 -12.91 10.32 11.30
N ARG A 246 -13.17 11.61 11.54
CA ARG A 246 -14.47 12.24 11.29
C ARG A 246 -14.84 12.23 9.80
N TYR A 247 -13.84 12.39 8.93
CA TYR A 247 -14.00 12.31 7.48
C TYR A 247 -14.05 10.86 7.01
N ALA A 248 -13.24 9.95 7.54
CA ALA A 248 -13.23 8.53 7.23
C ALA A 248 -14.60 7.91 7.51
N GLY A 249 -15.28 8.30 8.59
CA GLY A 249 -16.68 7.91 8.83
C GLY A 249 -17.65 8.37 7.73
N ARG A 250 -17.41 9.54 7.12
CA ARG A 250 -18.20 10.04 5.98
C ARG A 250 -17.82 9.38 4.64
N PHE A 251 -16.58 8.93 4.48
CA PHE A 251 -16.08 8.27 3.26
C PHE A 251 -16.16 6.75 3.30
N ALA A 252 -16.37 6.15 4.46
CA ALA A 252 -16.52 4.71 4.61
C ALA A 252 -17.62 4.20 3.69
N VAL A 253 -18.76 4.88 3.61
CA VAL A 253 -19.89 4.47 2.78
C VAL A 253 -19.55 4.45 1.27
N PRO A 254 -19.06 5.53 0.63
CA PRO A 254 -18.70 5.48 -0.79
C PRO A 254 -17.50 4.57 -1.08
N ILE A 255 -16.52 4.44 -0.18
CA ILE A 255 -15.38 3.51 -0.34
C ILE A 255 -15.85 2.06 -0.25
N ILE A 256 -16.73 1.74 0.70
CA ILE A 256 -17.33 0.41 0.84
C ILE A 256 -18.22 0.11 -0.38
N ALA A 257 -19.03 1.06 -0.83
CA ALA A 257 -19.87 0.89 -2.02
C ALA A 257 -19.03 0.64 -3.28
N LEU A 258 -17.97 1.43 -3.49
CA LEU A 258 -17.03 1.24 -4.59
C LEU A 258 -16.31 -0.11 -4.48
N GLY A 259 -15.87 -0.47 -3.27
CA GLY A 259 -15.27 -1.78 -2.97
C GLY A 259 -16.20 -2.94 -3.30
N ILE A 260 -17.50 -2.85 -2.96
CA ILE A 260 -18.52 -3.85 -3.30
C ILE A 260 -18.71 -3.97 -4.82
N VAL A 261 -18.74 -2.84 -5.53
CA VAL A 261 -18.89 -2.83 -6.99
C VAL A 261 -17.67 -3.44 -7.68
N LEU A 262 -16.47 -3.01 -7.29
CA LEU A 262 -15.21 -3.56 -7.81
C LEU A 262 -15.07 -5.04 -7.49
N PHE A 263 -15.37 -5.44 -6.25
CA PHE A 263 -15.42 -6.83 -5.82
C PHE A 263 -16.36 -7.64 -6.70
N ARG A 264 -17.58 -7.15 -6.97
CA ARG A 264 -18.52 -7.85 -7.82
C ARG A 264 -18.00 -8.03 -9.25
N MET A 265 -17.41 -7.00 -9.83
CA MET A 265 -16.86 -7.05 -11.19
C MET A 265 -15.68 -8.02 -11.29
N ILE A 266 -14.79 -8.00 -10.30
CA ILE A 266 -13.58 -8.84 -10.26
C ILE A 266 -13.94 -10.31 -9.98
N VAL A 267 -14.81 -10.58 -9.00
CA VAL A 267 -15.09 -11.93 -8.52
C VAL A 267 -16.02 -12.69 -9.45
N PHE A 268 -17.09 -12.06 -9.93
CA PHE A 268 -18.12 -12.76 -10.68
C PHE A 268 -17.92 -12.72 -12.20
N GLY A 269 -16.90 -12.00 -12.70
CA GLY A 269 -16.70 -11.81 -14.13
C GLY A 269 -17.93 -11.23 -14.84
N THR A 270 -18.87 -10.68 -14.08
CA THR A 270 -20.13 -10.19 -14.62
C THR A 270 -19.84 -8.93 -15.41
N THR A 271 -19.97 -9.05 -16.72
CA THR A 271 -20.29 -7.94 -17.62
C THR A 271 -21.36 -7.05 -16.97
N PRO A 272 -21.28 -5.73 -17.20
CA PRO A 272 -21.84 -4.74 -16.30
C PRO A 272 -23.31 -5.03 -16.02
N ILE A 273 -23.67 -5.07 -14.74
CA ILE A 273 -25.01 -4.67 -14.30
C ILE A 273 -25.35 -3.46 -15.17
N HIS A 274 -26.41 -3.54 -15.97
CA HIS A 274 -26.84 -2.46 -16.87
C HIS A 274 -26.49 -1.12 -16.22
N MET A 275 -25.48 -0.40 -16.75
CA MET A 275 -24.89 0.80 -16.13
C MET A 275 -25.96 1.81 -15.67
N LYS A 276 -27.15 1.77 -16.29
CA LYS A 276 -28.38 2.44 -15.88
C LYS A 276 -28.78 2.24 -14.41
N LYS A 277 -28.69 1.03 -13.85
CA LYS A 277 -29.03 0.75 -12.44
C LYS A 277 -27.98 1.28 -11.46
N LEU A 278 -26.71 1.29 -11.86
CA LEU A 278 -25.64 1.87 -11.04
C LEU A 278 -25.75 3.41 -11.04
N ALA A 279 -25.99 4.02 -12.20
CA ALA A 279 -26.20 5.46 -12.33
C ALA A 279 -27.41 5.95 -11.52
N ALA A 280 -28.49 5.16 -11.45
CA ALA A 280 -29.67 5.46 -10.63
C ALA A 280 -29.47 5.31 -9.11
N PHE A 281 -28.36 4.70 -8.67
CA PHE A 281 -28.01 4.63 -7.24
C PHE A 281 -27.16 5.84 -6.79
N PHE A 282 -26.51 6.52 -7.74
CA PHE A 282 -25.63 7.68 -7.47
C PHE A 282 -26.27 9.03 -7.80
N MET A 283 -27.41 9.05 -8.50
CA MET A 283 -28.29 10.23 -8.66
C MET A 283 -29.36 10.22 -7.58
#